data_AF-A0A1J0EGJ2-F1
#
_entry.id   AF-A0A1J0EGJ2-F1
#
_cell.length_a   1.000
_cell.length_b   1.000
_cell.length_c   1.000
_cell.angle_alpha   90.00
_cell.angle_beta   90.00
_cell.angle_gamma   90.00
#
_symmetry.space_group_name_H-M   'P 1'
#
loop_
_entity.id
_entity.type
_entity.pdbx_description
1 polymer ?
#
loop_
_entity_poly.entity_id
_entity_poly.type
_entity_poly.pdbx_seq_one_letter_code
_entity_poly.pdbx_strand_id
1 'polypeptide(L)'
;MKDPDEKIKENNEAFAKFLAEMLEPHIPAINAGLQKLGQWFEGVRTDLAPLLIKIAQIDWKAVKERIESMPARSRKAMIIASSEGWFFNWINSFRDTFELVENLQAAKADEVDEILKAHYTTDMDWYAGQLTNLYPKRKPAIEAAVSAHKNYGPEGYYLSIPVFLAQADGMLSEITGIPSAMDKSNGVVKGSVWVKDRIGDNQKVKDLLHQLLNLHTMDILKSKGQRDKESIEKGKVFDALNRHQVMHGEVSDYGTELNSFKAFSFLVFIGLHVPGMLESPHLTQANPST
;
A
#
# COMPACT_ATOMS: atom_id res chain seq x y z
N MET A 1 -41.83 2.28 12.92
CA MET A 1 -41.02 1.69 11.83
C MET A 1 -40.87 2.80 10.81
N LYS A 2 -39.67 3.39 10.62
CA LYS A 2 -39.48 4.49 9.66
C LYS A 2 -39.67 3.99 8.24
N ASP A 3 -40.22 4.84 7.38
CA ASP A 3 -40.49 4.58 5.97
C ASP A 3 -39.18 4.19 5.25
N PRO A 4 -39.14 3.08 4.48
CA PRO A 4 -37.99 2.67 3.68
C PRO A 4 -37.39 3.80 2.82
N ASP A 5 -38.22 4.69 2.28
CA ASP A 5 -37.77 5.78 1.41
C ASP A 5 -37.08 6.91 2.18
N GLU A 6 -37.51 7.15 3.42
CA GLU A 6 -36.92 8.14 4.33
C GLU A 6 -35.54 7.67 4.82
N LYS A 7 -35.39 6.36 5.02
CA LYS A 7 -34.11 5.72 5.39
C LYS A 7 -33.12 5.70 4.22
N ILE A 8 -33.59 5.59 2.99
CA ILE A 8 -32.75 5.70 1.78
C ILE A 8 -32.25 7.13 1.60
N LYS A 9 -33.10 8.13 1.85
CA LYS A 9 -32.74 9.55 1.78
C LYS A 9 -31.71 9.95 2.84
N GLU A 10 -31.91 9.56 4.11
CA GLU A 10 -30.95 9.80 5.20
C GLU A 10 -29.59 9.13 4.90
N ASN A 11 -29.58 7.93 4.31
CA ASN A 11 -28.36 7.23 3.93
C ASN A 11 -27.63 7.87 2.74
N ASN A 12 -28.36 8.41 1.78
CA ASN A 12 -27.79 9.12 0.62
C ASN A 12 -27.18 10.47 1.04
N GLU A 13 -27.79 11.17 1.99
CA GLU A 13 -27.26 12.43 2.54
C GLU A 13 -26.00 12.19 3.38
N ALA A 14 -25.97 11.13 4.20
CA ALA A 14 -24.79 10.73 4.95
C ALA A 14 -23.62 10.30 4.03
N PHE A 15 -23.93 9.65 2.91
CA PHE A 15 -22.93 9.23 1.93
C PHE A 15 -22.42 10.39 1.06
N ALA A 16 -23.28 11.32 0.67
CA ALA A 16 -22.89 12.56 0.00
C ALA A 16 -21.96 13.40 0.89
N LYS A 17 -22.24 13.44 2.19
CA LYS A 17 -21.38 14.09 3.19
C LYS A 17 -20.02 13.39 3.32
N PHE A 18 -20.01 12.05 3.37
CA PHE A 18 -18.78 11.26 3.38
C PHE A 18 -17.91 11.48 2.12
N LEU A 19 -18.52 11.54 0.93
CA LEU A 19 -17.80 11.86 -0.31
C LEU A 19 -17.28 13.30 -0.32
N ALA A 20 -18.07 14.26 0.18
CA ALA A 20 -17.63 15.65 0.30
C ALA A 20 -16.42 15.79 1.25
N GLU A 21 -16.45 15.10 2.39
CA GLU A 21 -15.36 15.05 3.37
C GLU A 21 -14.12 14.31 2.82
N MET A 22 -14.30 13.25 2.04
CA MET A 22 -13.20 12.51 1.42
C MET A 22 -12.51 13.30 0.29
N LEU A 23 -13.28 14.13 -0.43
CA LEU A 23 -12.76 14.97 -1.50
C LEU A 23 -12.18 16.29 -0.97
N GLU A 24 -12.51 16.70 0.26
CA GLU A 24 -12.10 17.96 0.90
C GLU A 24 -10.57 18.20 0.90
N PRO A 25 -9.71 17.22 1.24
CA PRO A 25 -8.25 17.39 1.22
C PRO A 25 -7.70 17.53 -0.21
N HIS A 26 -8.44 17.04 -1.20
CA HIS A 26 -8.10 17.10 -2.61
C HIS A 26 -8.69 18.34 -3.30
N ILE A 27 -9.56 19.11 -2.63
CA ILE A 27 -10.15 20.35 -3.14
C ILE A 27 -9.09 21.33 -3.65
N PRO A 28 -7.93 21.56 -3.00
CA PRO A 28 -6.91 22.48 -3.54
C PRO A 28 -6.28 21.98 -4.85
N ALA A 29 -6.06 20.68 -5.00
CA ALA A 29 -5.52 20.08 -6.24
C ALA A 29 -6.58 20.04 -7.36
N ILE A 30 -7.83 19.75 -7.00
CA ILE A 30 -9.00 19.84 -7.86
C ILE A 30 -9.23 21.31 -8.27
N ASN A 31 -9.06 22.28 -7.37
CA ASN A 31 -9.16 23.71 -7.65
C ASN A 31 -8.02 24.22 -8.52
N ALA A 32 -6.80 23.71 -8.38
CA ALA A 32 -5.69 24.05 -9.28
C ALA A 32 -5.93 23.50 -10.70
N GLY A 33 -6.52 22.30 -10.82
CA GLY A 33 -7.02 21.75 -12.08
C GLY A 33 -8.22 22.54 -12.64
N LEU A 34 -9.16 22.93 -11.77
CA LEU A 34 -10.36 23.70 -12.09
C LEU A 34 -10.06 25.18 -12.39
N GLN A 35 -8.96 25.77 -11.90
CA GLN A 35 -8.52 27.13 -12.24
C GLN A 35 -7.88 27.17 -13.63
N LYS A 36 -7.14 26.12 -14.02
CA LYS A 36 -6.69 25.94 -15.41
C LYS A 36 -7.86 25.69 -16.37
N LEU A 37 -8.88 24.98 -15.90
CA LEU A 37 -10.19 24.88 -16.57
C LEU A 37 -11.00 26.19 -16.47
N GLY A 38 -10.80 27.01 -15.44
CA GLY A 38 -11.53 28.24 -15.15
C GLY A 38 -11.31 29.32 -16.19
N GLN A 39 -10.10 29.37 -16.75
CA GLN A 39 -9.76 30.21 -17.92
C GLN A 39 -10.41 29.71 -19.22
N TRP A 40 -10.87 28.46 -19.25
CA TRP A 40 -11.62 27.84 -20.36
C TRP A 40 -13.15 27.91 -20.13
N PHE A 41 -13.60 28.07 -18.89
CA PHE A 41 -15.01 27.98 -18.45
C PHE A 41 -15.89 29.20 -18.73
N GLU A 42 -15.35 30.35 -19.12
CA GLU A 42 -16.20 31.45 -19.64
C GLU A 42 -16.86 31.10 -20.99
N GLY A 43 -16.43 30.02 -21.65
CA GLY A 43 -16.90 29.63 -22.99
C GLY A 43 -17.93 28.50 -23.08
N VAL A 44 -18.23 27.71 -22.03
CA VAL A 44 -19.05 26.49 -22.17
C VAL A 44 -20.07 26.33 -21.04
N ARG A 45 -21.25 26.96 -21.20
CA ARG A 45 -22.38 26.86 -20.25
C ARG A 45 -23.45 25.84 -20.68
N THR A 46 -23.18 24.93 -21.61
CA THR A 46 -24.26 24.13 -22.24
C THR A 46 -24.20 22.61 -22.15
N ASP A 47 -23.25 21.93 -21.49
CA ASP A 47 -23.22 20.45 -21.50
C ASP A 47 -22.87 19.77 -20.15
N LEU A 48 -23.62 20.09 -19.08
CA LEU A 48 -23.55 19.33 -17.81
C LEU A 48 -24.62 18.23 -17.68
N ALA A 49 -25.67 18.27 -18.51
CA ALA A 49 -26.75 17.29 -18.49
C ALA A 49 -26.29 15.83 -18.75
N PRO A 50 -25.35 15.55 -19.68
CA PRO A 50 -24.88 14.19 -19.92
C PRO A 50 -24.11 13.61 -18.73
N LEU A 51 -23.44 14.46 -17.96
CA LEU A 51 -22.66 14.05 -16.78
C LEU A 51 -23.59 13.69 -15.62
N LEU A 52 -24.63 14.48 -15.38
CA LEU A 52 -25.64 14.22 -14.35
C LEU A 52 -26.46 12.95 -14.64
N ILE A 53 -26.82 12.72 -15.91
CA ILE A 53 -27.50 11.47 -16.33
C ILE A 53 -26.59 10.26 -16.08
N LYS A 54 -25.31 10.35 -16.41
CA LYS A 54 -24.34 9.28 -16.14
C LYS A 54 -24.18 9.00 -14.64
N ILE A 55 -24.13 10.03 -13.80
CA ILE A 55 -24.03 9.90 -12.33
C ILE A 55 -25.31 9.30 -11.74
N ALA A 56 -26.48 9.68 -12.25
CA ALA A 56 -27.77 9.13 -11.81
C ALA A 56 -27.98 7.66 -12.22
N GLN A 57 -27.31 7.21 -13.28
CA GLN A 57 -27.32 5.81 -13.74
C GLN A 57 -26.36 4.90 -12.97
N ILE A 58 -25.50 5.45 -12.10
CA ILE A 58 -24.61 4.64 -11.27
C ILE A 58 -25.44 3.93 -10.19
N ASP A 59 -25.26 2.62 -10.07
CA ASP A 59 -25.79 1.85 -8.96
C ASP A 59 -24.99 2.18 -7.68
N TRP A 60 -25.42 3.22 -6.98
CA TRP A 60 -24.80 3.70 -5.74
C TRP A 60 -24.83 2.66 -4.62
N LYS A 61 -25.80 1.75 -4.64
CA LYS A 61 -25.86 0.64 -3.68
C LYS A 61 -24.72 -0.34 -3.96
N ALA A 62 -24.53 -0.73 -5.22
CA ALA A 62 -23.41 -1.57 -5.62
C ALA A 62 -22.05 -0.90 -5.36
N VAL A 63 -21.93 0.42 -5.59
CA VAL A 63 -20.71 1.18 -5.27
C VAL A 63 -20.41 1.17 -3.77
N LYS A 64 -21.42 1.41 -2.94
CA LYS A 64 -21.29 1.38 -1.48
C LYS A 64 -20.88 -0.01 -0.98
N GLU A 65 -21.56 -1.06 -1.43
CA GLU A 65 -21.23 -2.44 -1.07
C GLU A 65 -19.80 -2.81 -1.47
N ARG A 66 -19.35 -2.35 -2.65
CA ARG A 66 -17.96 -2.53 -3.10
C ARG A 66 -16.96 -1.84 -2.18
N ILE A 67 -17.21 -0.57 -1.81
CA ILE A 67 -16.35 0.19 -0.88
C ILE A 67 -16.29 -0.50 0.49
N GLU A 68 -17.44 -0.90 1.04
CA GLU A 68 -17.51 -1.53 2.36
C GLU A 68 -16.80 -2.89 2.40
N SER A 69 -16.83 -3.64 1.29
CA SER A 69 -16.12 -4.92 1.17
C SER A 69 -14.61 -4.78 0.95
N MET A 70 -14.13 -3.57 0.63
CA MET A 70 -12.78 -3.37 0.11
C MET A 70 -11.67 -3.73 1.11
N PRO A 71 -11.76 -3.42 2.43
CA PRO A 71 -10.76 -3.88 3.39
C PRO A 71 -10.55 -5.40 3.37
N ALA A 72 -11.64 -6.17 3.42
CA ALA A 72 -11.58 -7.62 3.39
C ALA A 72 -11.03 -8.15 2.05
N ARG A 73 -11.38 -7.50 0.93
CA ARG A 73 -10.84 -7.86 -0.40
C ARG A 73 -9.35 -7.56 -0.49
N SER A 74 -8.91 -6.41 0.00
CA SER A 74 -7.50 -6.04 0.05
C SER A 74 -6.70 -6.93 0.98
N ARG A 75 -7.24 -7.39 2.11
CA ARG A 75 -6.59 -8.41 2.92
C ARG A 75 -6.30 -9.67 2.11
N LYS A 76 -7.25 -10.14 1.29
CA LYS A 76 -7.03 -11.31 0.42
C LYS A 76 -5.94 -11.03 -0.62
N ALA A 77 -5.99 -9.87 -1.29
CA ALA A 77 -4.97 -9.47 -2.25
C ALA A 77 -3.57 -9.35 -1.61
N MET A 78 -3.49 -8.82 -0.39
CA MET A 78 -2.27 -8.74 0.41
C MET A 78 -1.70 -10.12 0.75
N ILE A 79 -2.55 -11.09 1.09
CA ILE A 79 -2.12 -12.47 1.35
C ILE A 79 -1.50 -13.07 0.08
N ILE A 80 -2.19 -12.94 -1.06
CA ILE A 80 -1.73 -13.42 -2.38
C ILE A 80 -0.40 -12.75 -2.77
N ALA A 81 -0.31 -11.43 -2.66
CA ALA A 81 0.93 -10.71 -2.95
C ALA A 81 2.08 -11.17 -2.03
N SER A 82 1.81 -11.33 -0.73
CA SER A 82 2.85 -11.69 0.23
C SER A 82 3.36 -13.13 0.10
N SER A 83 2.57 -14.05 -0.45
CA SER A 83 3.06 -15.42 -0.71
C SER A 83 4.15 -15.44 -1.77
N GLU A 84 4.15 -14.45 -2.66
CA GLU A 84 5.20 -14.24 -3.67
C GLU A 84 6.22 -13.18 -3.24
N GLY A 85 6.22 -12.73 -1.99
CA GLY A 85 7.19 -11.77 -1.45
C GLY A 85 6.92 -10.30 -1.82
N TRP A 86 5.73 -9.98 -2.32
CA TRP A 86 5.32 -8.61 -2.64
C TRP A 86 4.52 -7.92 -1.54
N PHE A 87 4.57 -6.60 -1.57
CA PHE A 87 3.75 -5.74 -0.74
C PHE A 87 2.75 -4.95 -1.58
N PHE A 88 1.54 -4.80 -1.05
CA PHE A 88 0.42 -4.17 -1.75
C PHE A 88 -0.03 -2.91 -0.98
N ASN A 89 -0.34 -1.83 -1.70
CA ASN A 89 -0.69 -0.54 -1.10
C ASN A 89 -1.91 0.12 -1.78
N TRP A 90 -2.50 1.08 -1.07
CA TRP A 90 -3.70 1.85 -1.46
C TRP A 90 -3.41 3.32 -1.80
N ILE A 91 -2.15 3.67 -2.00
CA ILE A 91 -1.77 5.10 -2.03
C ILE A 91 -2.02 5.72 -3.41
N ASN A 92 -2.23 4.90 -4.44
CA ASN A 92 -2.59 5.34 -5.79
C ASN A 92 -4.06 5.75 -5.88
N SER A 93 -4.53 6.03 -7.10
CA SER A 93 -5.93 6.32 -7.31
C SER A 93 -6.80 5.15 -6.84
N PHE A 94 -8.01 5.48 -6.37
CA PHE A 94 -8.99 4.50 -5.95
C PHE A 94 -9.31 3.50 -7.09
N ARG A 95 -9.33 3.96 -8.33
CA ARG A 95 -9.54 3.11 -9.50
C ARG A 95 -8.41 2.09 -9.66
N ASP A 96 -7.16 2.54 -9.64
CA ASP A 96 -6.00 1.66 -9.83
C ASP A 96 -5.90 0.63 -8.70
N THR A 97 -6.19 1.07 -7.47
CA THR A 97 -6.25 0.17 -6.30
C THR A 97 -7.31 -0.92 -6.48
N PHE A 98 -8.49 -0.56 -7.00
CA PHE A 98 -9.57 -1.51 -7.26
C PHE A 98 -9.21 -2.51 -8.36
N GLU A 99 -8.72 -2.01 -9.50
CA GLU A 99 -8.31 -2.84 -10.62
C GLU A 99 -7.18 -3.80 -10.20
N LEU A 100 -6.21 -3.32 -9.42
CA LEU A 100 -5.14 -4.16 -8.87
C LEU A 100 -5.65 -5.25 -7.92
N VAL A 101 -6.57 -4.91 -7.00
CA VAL A 101 -7.19 -5.89 -6.09
C VAL A 101 -7.97 -6.94 -6.88
N GLU A 102 -8.70 -6.54 -7.92
CA GLU A 102 -9.45 -7.45 -8.77
C GLU A 102 -8.53 -8.39 -9.54
N ASN A 103 -7.48 -7.85 -10.16
CA ASN A 103 -6.50 -8.64 -10.89
C ASN A 103 -5.80 -9.65 -9.97
N LEU A 104 -5.36 -9.23 -8.77
CA LEU A 104 -4.72 -10.13 -7.81
C LEU A 104 -5.65 -11.22 -7.29
N GLN A 105 -6.95 -10.94 -7.12
CA GLN A 105 -7.92 -11.94 -6.68
C GLN A 105 -8.28 -12.96 -7.77
N ALA A 106 -8.19 -12.57 -9.03
CA ALA A 106 -8.41 -13.44 -10.18
C ALA A 106 -7.14 -14.18 -10.64
N ALA A 107 -5.97 -13.70 -10.23
CA ALA A 107 -4.67 -14.21 -10.65
C ALA A 107 -4.42 -15.65 -10.16
N LYS A 108 -3.75 -16.42 -11.02
CA LYS A 108 -3.02 -17.63 -10.60
C LYS A 108 -1.69 -17.24 -9.95
N ALA A 109 -1.09 -18.17 -9.21
CA ALA A 109 0.15 -17.93 -8.49
C ALA A 109 1.30 -17.42 -9.40
N ASP A 110 1.39 -17.96 -10.62
CA ASP A 110 2.39 -17.59 -11.63
C ASP A 110 2.13 -16.23 -12.31
N GLU A 111 0.95 -15.63 -12.14
CA GLU A 111 0.58 -14.34 -12.74
C GLU A 111 0.83 -13.15 -11.79
N VAL A 112 1.02 -13.41 -10.49
CA VAL A 112 1.16 -12.37 -9.46
C VAL A 112 2.40 -11.49 -9.70
N ASP A 113 3.53 -12.12 -10.02
CA ASP A 113 4.80 -11.41 -10.28
C ASP A 113 4.65 -10.43 -11.46
N GLU A 114 4.00 -10.84 -12.54
CA GLU A 114 3.81 -10.00 -13.73
C GLU A 114 2.85 -8.83 -13.47
N ILE A 115 1.75 -9.07 -12.76
CA ILE A 115 0.79 -8.02 -12.39
C ILE A 115 1.46 -6.94 -11.54
N LEU A 116 2.19 -7.34 -10.50
CA LEU A 116 2.82 -6.40 -9.58
C LEU A 116 4.06 -5.75 -10.16
N LYS A 117 4.83 -6.47 -10.99
CA LYS A 117 5.91 -5.87 -11.77
C LYS A 117 5.36 -4.77 -12.69
N ALA A 118 4.29 -5.04 -13.44
CA ALA A 118 3.69 -4.03 -14.32
C ALA A 118 3.24 -2.79 -13.53
N HIS A 119 2.53 -2.99 -12.42
CA HIS A 119 2.10 -1.93 -11.51
C HIS A 119 3.27 -1.04 -11.05
N TYR A 120 4.30 -1.65 -10.45
CA TYR A 120 5.43 -0.90 -9.93
C TYR A 120 6.33 -0.33 -11.03
N THR A 121 6.38 -0.93 -12.22
CA THR A 121 7.07 -0.35 -13.38
C THR A 121 6.43 0.97 -13.79
N THR A 122 5.11 1.00 -13.88
CA THR A 122 4.36 2.21 -14.28
C THR A 122 4.48 3.33 -13.25
N ASP A 123 4.45 2.99 -11.96
CA ASP A 123 4.29 3.98 -10.89
C ASP A 123 5.55 4.26 -10.06
N MET A 124 6.71 3.64 -10.36
CA MET A 124 7.92 3.78 -9.55
C MET A 124 8.33 5.25 -9.32
N ASP A 125 8.34 6.07 -10.37
CA ASP A 125 8.71 7.49 -10.25
C ASP A 125 7.72 8.28 -9.39
N TRP A 126 6.43 7.95 -9.52
CA TRP A 126 5.39 8.57 -8.72
C TRP A 126 5.54 8.21 -7.24
N TYR A 127 5.71 6.92 -6.93
CA TYR A 127 5.94 6.45 -5.57
C TYR A 127 7.23 7.03 -4.96
N ALA A 128 8.32 7.08 -5.74
CA ALA A 128 9.56 7.71 -5.32
C ALA A 128 9.36 9.20 -5.01
N GLY A 129 8.59 9.91 -5.83
CA GLY A 129 8.18 11.30 -5.57
C GLY A 129 7.41 11.44 -4.25
N GLN A 130 6.43 10.58 -3.99
CA GLN A 130 5.69 10.60 -2.72
C GLN A 130 6.61 10.32 -1.52
N LEU A 131 7.46 9.30 -1.60
CA LEU A 131 8.41 8.95 -0.53
C LEU A 131 9.39 10.08 -0.24
N THR A 132 9.93 10.74 -1.26
CA THR A 132 10.91 11.81 -1.08
C THR A 132 10.29 13.11 -0.59
N ASN A 133 9.02 13.36 -0.91
CA ASN A 133 8.25 14.46 -0.35
C ASN A 133 7.92 14.23 1.13
N LEU A 134 7.52 13.01 1.50
CA LEU A 134 7.18 12.67 2.89
C LEU A 134 8.43 12.55 3.79
N TYR A 135 9.55 12.04 3.24
CA TYR A 135 10.81 11.84 3.95
C TYR A 135 11.97 12.61 3.29
N PRO A 136 12.01 13.95 3.35
CA PRO A 136 13.00 14.76 2.64
C PRO A 136 14.44 14.46 3.06
N LYS A 137 14.67 14.02 4.31
CA LYS A 137 16.00 13.61 4.79
C LYS A 137 16.51 12.31 4.16
N ARG A 138 15.60 11.46 3.65
CA ARG A 138 15.92 10.18 3.00
C ARG A 138 16.02 10.31 1.49
N LYS A 139 15.66 11.47 0.95
CA LYS A 139 15.63 11.75 -0.49
C LYS A 139 16.89 11.30 -1.24
N PRO A 140 18.12 11.67 -0.83
CA PRO A 140 19.30 11.28 -1.59
C PRO A 140 19.49 9.77 -1.71
N ALA A 141 19.20 9.01 -0.65
CA ALA A 141 19.33 7.56 -0.65
C ALA A 141 18.25 6.89 -1.53
N ILE A 142 17.01 7.37 -1.45
CA ILE A 142 15.88 6.84 -2.24
C ILE A 142 16.09 7.13 -3.72
N GLU A 143 16.43 8.37 -4.09
CA GLU A 143 16.69 8.75 -5.48
C GLU A 143 17.89 7.98 -6.07
N ALA A 144 18.95 7.78 -5.29
CA ALA A 144 20.09 6.97 -5.72
C ALA A 144 19.69 5.51 -5.99
N ALA A 145 18.89 4.90 -5.11
CA ALA A 145 18.43 3.52 -5.29
C ALA A 145 17.47 3.36 -6.49
N VAL A 146 16.56 4.32 -6.70
CA VAL A 146 15.68 4.34 -7.87
C VAL A 146 16.49 4.54 -9.16
N SER A 147 17.45 5.45 -9.16
CA SER A 147 18.36 5.64 -10.30
C SER A 147 19.17 4.36 -10.59
N ALA A 148 19.68 3.70 -9.55
CA ALA A 148 20.38 2.43 -9.67
C ALA A 148 19.50 1.38 -10.37
N HIS A 149 18.28 1.15 -9.85
CA HIS A 149 17.31 0.22 -10.43
C HIS A 149 17.05 0.49 -11.92
N LYS A 150 16.80 1.75 -12.29
CA LYS A 150 16.37 2.11 -13.64
C LYS A 150 17.49 2.09 -14.68
N ASN A 151 18.69 2.48 -14.28
CA ASN A 151 19.74 2.87 -15.24
C ASN A 151 20.88 1.86 -15.37
N TYR A 152 21.01 0.88 -14.47
CA TYR A 152 22.21 0.03 -14.39
C TYR A 152 21.91 -1.48 -14.45
N GLY A 153 20.68 -1.87 -14.79
CA GLY A 153 20.29 -3.28 -14.96
C GLY A 153 20.68 -4.16 -13.76
N PRO A 154 21.28 -5.35 -13.96
CA PRO A 154 21.70 -6.24 -12.87
C PRO A 154 22.57 -5.58 -11.80
N GLU A 155 23.56 -4.78 -12.21
CA GLU A 155 24.44 -4.05 -11.26
C GLU A 155 23.64 -3.04 -10.42
N GLY A 156 22.67 -2.39 -11.06
CA GLY A 156 21.70 -1.50 -10.42
C GLY A 156 20.83 -2.20 -9.37
N TYR A 157 20.44 -3.45 -9.61
CA TYR A 157 19.65 -4.23 -8.66
C TYR A 157 20.45 -4.58 -7.41
N TYR A 158 21.73 -4.95 -7.54
CA TYR A 158 22.61 -5.19 -6.40
C TYR A 158 22.78 -3.97 -5.49
N LEU A 159 22.73 -2.76 -6.05
CA LEU A 159 22.85 -1.50 -5.31
C LEU A 159 21.52 -1.02 -4.73
N SER A 160 20.42 -1.20 -5.48
CA SER A 160 19.09 -0.70 -5.07
C SER A 160 18.45 -1.54 -3.98
N ILE A 161 18.53 -2.88 -4.06
CA ILE A 161 17.85 -3.78 -3.11
C ILE A 161 18.26 -3.52 -1.65
N PRO A 162 19.56 -3.49 -1.27
CA PRO A 162 19.95 -3.24 0.11
C PRO A 162 19.50 -1.87 0.61
N VAL A 163 19.52 -0.85 -0.26
CA VAL A 163 19.09 0.51 0.09
C VAL A 163 17.59 0.55 0.33
N PHE A 164 16.77 -0.05 -0.54
CA PHE A 164 15.32 -0.11 -0.34
C PHE A 164 14.95 -0.80 0.98
N LEU A 165 15.59 -1.93 1.29
CA LEU A 165 15.38 -2.65 2.55
C LEU A 165 15.78 -1.80 3.77
N ALA A 166 16.98 -1.21 3.74
CA ALA A 166 17.46 -0.37 4.84
C ALA A 166 16.60 0.89 5.05
N GLN A 167 16.12 1.51 3.96
CA GLN A 167 15.22 2.66 4.06
C GLN A 167 13.86 2.26 4.65
N ALA A 168 13.33 1.08 4.31
CA ALA A 168 12.10 0.57 4.92
C ALA A 168 12.25 0.39 6.44
N ASP A 169 13.38 -0.16 6.90
CA ASP A 169 13.64 -0.32 8.34
C ASP A 169 13.71 1.02 9.08
N GLY A 170 14.43 1.96 8.48
CA GLY A 170 14.57 3.30 9.02
C GLY A 170 13.22 4.02 9.09
N MET A 171 12.40 3.92 8.03
CA MET A 171 11.07 4.52 7.99
C MET A 171 10.14 3.90 9.04
N LEU A 172 10.12 2.58 9.21
CA LEU A 172 9.27 1.98 10.25
C LEU A 172 9.71 2.45 11.66
N SER A 173 11.01 2.60 11.89
CA SER A 173 11.52 3.14 13.16
C SER A 173 11.12 4.60 13.38
N GLU A 174 11.12 5.40 12.31
CA GLU A 174 10.68 6.81 12.32
C GLU A 174 9.17 6.94 12.56
N ILE A 175 8.35 6.12 11.87
CA ILE A 175 6.88 6.08 12.02
C ILE A 175 6.46 5.69 13.44
N THR A 176 7.13 4.68 14.01
CA THR A 176 6.75 4.11 15.31
C THR A 176 7.43 4.81 16.50
N GLY A 177 8.52 5.55 16.24
CA GLY A 177 9.41 6.07 17.29
C GLY A 177 10.22 4.98 18.02
N ILE A 178 10.19 3.73 17.55
CA ILE A 178 10.88 2.59 18.17
C ILE A 178 12.18 2.30 17.42
N PRO A 179 13.35 2.32 18.10
CA PRO A 179 14.60 1.88 17.50
C PRO A 179 14.54 0.42 17.03
N SER A 180 14.99 0.18 15.81
CA SER A 180 14.98 -1.15 15.18
C SER A 180 13.59 -1.78 15.19
N ALA A 181 12.58 -1.03 14.74
CA ALA A 181 11.18 -1.47 14.76
C ALA A 181 10.92 -2.76 13.97
N MET A 182 11.80 -3.13 13.02
CA MET A 182 11.73 -4.37 12.25
C MET A 182 12.26 -5.60 13.01
N ASP A 183 12.95 -5.42 14.14
CA ASP A 183 13.40 -6.53 14.96
C ASP A 183 12.22 -7.28 15.57
N LYS A 184 12.44 -8.57 15.83
CA LYS A 184 11.47 -9.40 16.53
C LYS A 184 11.68 -9.33 18.04
N SER A 185 10.59 -9.16 18.79
CA SER A 185 10.50 -9.39 20.23
C SER A 185 9.43 -10.46 20.47
N ASN A 186 9.76 -11.51 21.22
CA ASN A 186 8.86 -12.67 21.41
C ASN A 186 8.32 -13.26 20.10
N GLY A 187 9.14 -13.29 19.05
CA GLY A 187 8.78 -13.84 17.73
C GLY A 187 7.96 -12.92 16.83
N VAL A 188 7.56 -11.72 17.29
CA VAL A 188 6.76 -10.75 16.53
C VAL A 188 7.55 -9.46 16.30
N VAL A 189 7.37 -8.81 15.16
CA VAL A 189 8.03 -7.54 14.82
C VAL A 189 7.56 -6.43 15.78
N LYS A 190 8.50 -5.70 16.39
CA LYS A 190 8.23 -4.63 17.38
C LYS A 190 7.26 -3.57 16.83
N GLY A 191 7.50 -3.09 15.61
CA GLY A 191 6.65 -2.11 14.94
C GLY A 191 5.23 -2.62 14.69
N SER A 192 5.07 -3.92 14.40
CA SER A 192 3.76 -4.55 14.23
C SER A 192 2.97 -4.61 15.53
N VAL A 193 3.64 -4.83 16.67
CA VAL A 193 3.01 -4.78 18.01
C VAL A 193 2.53 -3.35 18.28
N TRP A 194 3.40 -2.35 18.08
CA TRP A 194 3.03 -0.95 18.27
C TRP A 194 1.84 -0.53 17.39
N VAL A 195 1.84 -0.92 16.12
CA VAL A 195 0.72 -0.63 15.22
C VAL A 195 -0.56 -1.31 15.70
N LYS A 196 -0.48 -2.59 16.10
CA LYS A 196 -1.63 -3.33 16.62
C LYS A 196 -2.25 -2.63 17.84
N ASP A 197 -1.42 -2.15 18.76
CA ASP A 197 -1.88 -1.46 19.96
C ASP A 197 -2.53 -0.11 19.61
N ARG A 198 -1.96 0.62 18.64
CA ARG A 198 -2.49 1.91 18.18
C ARG A 198 -3.85 1.81 17.49
N ILE A 199 -4.07 0.76 16.69
CA ILE A 199 -5.33 0.58 15.93
C ILE A 199 -6.43 -0.12 16.75
N GLY A 200 -6.08 -0.70 17.90
CA GLY A 200 -7.01 -1.39 18.79
C GLY A 200 -7.80 -2.49 18.10
N ASP A 201 -9.13 -2.46 18.21
CA ASP A 201 -10.03 -3.47 17.65
C ASP A 201 -10.60 -3.16 16.27
N ASN A 202 -10.07 -2.14 15.58
CA ASN A 202 -10.55 -1.79 14.27
C ASN A 202 -10.20 -2.84 13.20
N GLN A 203 -11.16 -3.73 12.90
CA GLN A 203 -10.94 -4.82 11.95
C GLN A 203 -10.65 -4.33 10.52
N LYS A 204 -11.26 -3.22 10.08
CA LYS A 204 -11.01 -2.67 8.73
C LYS A 204 -9.55 -2.25 8.59
N VAL A 205 -9.00 -1.56 9.59
CA VAL A 205 -7.57 -1.18 9.60
C VAL A 205 -6.68 -2.42 9.72
N LYS A 206 -7.04 -3.40 10.54
CA LYS A 206 -6.30 -4.68 10.65
C LYS A 206 -6.21 -5.41 9.30
N ASP A 207 -7.29 -5.38 8.52
CA ASP A 207 -7.33 -5.98 7.19
C ASP A 207 -6.43 -5.24 6.20
N LEU A 208 -6.38 -3.91 6.27
CA LEU A 208 -5.51 -3.06 5.44
C LEU A 208 -4.04 -3.07 5.90
N LEU A 209 -3.76 -3.39 7.16
CA LEU A 209 -2.40 -3.51 7.66
C LEU A 209 -1.96 -4.98 7.79
N HIS A 210 -2.65 -5.89 7.12
CA HIS A 210 -2.44 -7.33 7.30
C HIS A 210 -0.98 -7.74 7.09
N GLN A 211 -0.31 -7.20 6.06
CA GLN A 211 1.08 -7.55 5.77
C GLN A 211 2.04 -7.09 6.87
N LEU A 212 1.85 -5.88 7.42
CA LEU A 212 2.65 -5.41 8.55
C LEU A 212 2.41 -6.27 9.79
N LEU A 213 1.14 -6.55 10.11
CA LEU A 213 0.78 -7.31 11.31
C LEU A 213 1.30 -8.76 11.28
N ASN A 214 1.53 -9.31 10.09
CA ASN A 214 2.01 -10.68 9.88
C ASN A 214 3.43 -10.73 9.30
N LEU A 215 4.16 -9.60 9.29
CA LEU A 215 5.47 -9.50 8.64
C LEU A 215 6.48 -10.54 9.16
N HIS A 216 6.37 -10.91 10.43
CA HIS A 216 7.23 -11.91 11.08
C HIS A 216 7.12 -13.33 10.51
N THR A 217 6.03 -13.65 9.80
CA THR A 217 5.80 -14.95 9.16
C THR A 217 6.21 -14.97 7.68
N MET A 218 6.50 -13.81 7.09
CA MET A 218 6.82 -13.67 5.67
C MET A 218 8.29 -13.95 5.37
N ASP A 219 8.57 -14.39 4.14
CA ASP A 219 9.91 -14.76 3.67
C ASP A 219 10.96 -13.67 3.88
N ILE A 220 10.56 -12.40 3.68
CA ILE A 220 11.44 -11.25 3.84
C ILE A 220 12.06 -11.13 5.24
N LEU A 221 11.38 -11.63 6.29
CA LEU A 221 11.84 -11.57 7.69
C LEU A 221 12.01 -12.95 8.35
N LYS A 222 11.94 -14.06 7.61
CA LYS A 222 12.29 -15.37 8.18
C LYS A 222 13.69 -15.32 8.76
N SER A 223 13.86 -15.88 9.96
CA SER A 223 15.18 -16.05 10.61
C SER A 223 15.94 -17.21 9.97
N LYS A 224 17.25 -17.30 10.21
CA LYS A 224 18.08 -18.42 9.73
C LYS A 224 17.48 -19.78 10.09
N GLY A 225 17.13 -19.99 11.37
CA GLY A 225 16.52 -21.25 11.81
C GLY A 225 15.18 -21.57 11.13
N GLN A 226 14.36 -20.56 10.81
CA GLN A 226 13.12 -20.77 10.05
C GLN A 226 13.40 -21.18 8.60
N ARG A 227 14.38 -20.55 7.95
CA ARG A 227 14.80 -20.89 6.58
C ARG A 227 15.40 -22.30 6.52
N ASP A 228 16.31 -22.64 7.44
CA ASP A 228 16.96 -23.95 7.50
C ASP A 228 15.93 -25.07 7.68
N LYS A 229 14.97 -24.87 8.59
CA LYS A 229 13.86 -25.81 8.82
C LYS A 229 13.02 -26.01 7.55
N GLU A 230 12.64 -24.93 6.89
CA GLU A 230 11.87 -25.00 5.65
C GLU A 230 12.64 -25.68 4.52
N SER A 231 13.94 -25.41 4.40
CA SER A 231 14.78 -26.07 3.41
C SER A 231 14.86 -27.58 3.62
N ILE A 232 14.93 -28.03 4.88
CA ILE A 232 14.87 -29.44 5.23
C ILE A 232 13.50 -30.03 4.89
N GLU A 233 12.41 -29.37 5.30
CA GLU A 233 11.04 -29.86 5.08
C GLU A 233 10.67 -29.95 3.59
N LYS A 234 11.12 -28.99 2.78
CA LYS A 234 10.83 -28.95 1.34
C LYS A 234 11.90 -29.64 0.48
N GLY A 235 13.02 -30.04 1.05
CA GLY A 235 14.16 -30.60 0.32
C GLY A 235 14.77 -29.65 -0.71
N LYS A 236 14.58 -28.33 -0.55
CA LYS A 236 15.11 -27.31 -1.47
C LYS A 236 15.76 -26.15 -0.71
N VAL A 237 16.74 -25.51 -1.33
CA VAL A 237 17.35 -24.29 -0.78
C VAL A 237 16.30 -23.18 -0.70
N PHE A 238 16.32 -22.40 0.38
CA PHE A 238 15.48 -21.23 0.51
C PHE A 238 15.92 -20.16 -0.51
N ASP A 239 15.01 -19.80 -1.41
CA ASP A 239 15.27 -19.05 -2.64
C ASP A 239 14.53 -17.70 -2.70
N ALA A 240 13.77 -17.35 -1.67
CA ALA A 240 13.03 -16.09 -1.62
C ALA A 240 13.89 -14.89 -1.18
N LEU A 241 13.49 -13.67 -1.56
CA LEU A 241 14.12 -12.43 -1.09
C LEU A 241 14.00 -12.32 0.43
N ASN A 242 15.14 -12.32 1.13
CA ASN A 242 15.19 -12.21 2.58
C ASN A 242 16.11 -11.08 3.03
N ARG A 243 15.59 -10.20 3.89
CA ARG A 243 16.31 -9.05 4.43
C ARG A 243 17.61 -9.44 5.11
N HIS A 244 17.59 -10.48 5.94
CA HIS A 244 18.78 -10.91 6.69
C HIS A 244 19.86 -11.44 5.76
N GLN A 245 19.48 -12.27 4.78
CA GLN A 245 20.43 -12.81 3.80
C GLN A 245 21.11 -11.71 2.98
N VAL A 246 20.34 -10.73 2.48
CA VAL A 246 20.88 -9.60 1.72
C VAL A 246 21.74 -8.70 2.59
N MET A 247 21.24 -8.24 3.75
CA MET A 247 21.92 -7.24 4.56
C MET A 247 23.18 -7.77 5.26
N HIS A 248 23.31 -9.09 5.46
CA HIS A 248 24.52 -9.71 6.00
C HIS A 248 25.40 -10.39 4.94
N GLY A 249 25.04 -10.31 3.65
CA GLY A 249 25.81 -10.93 2.57
C GLY A 249 25.85 -12.46 2.64
N GLU A 250 24.82 -13.11 3.19
CA GLU A 250 24.71 -14.58 3.16
C GLU A 250 24.44 -15.11 1.74
N VAL A 251 23.97 -14.24 0.85
CA VAL A 251 23.69 -14.53 -0.57
C VAL A 251 24.26 -13.42 -1.44
N SER A 252 24.65 -13.78 -2.67
CA SER A 252 25.28 -12.85 -3.63
C SER A 252 24.62 -12.84 -5.00
N ASP A 253 23.52 -13.58 -5.17
CA ASP A 253 22.73 -13.75 -6.39
C ASP A 253 21.37 -13.03 -6.32
N TYR A 254 21.18 -12.16 -5.32
CA TYR A 254 19.92 -11.47 -5.08
C TYR A 254 19.57 -10.39 -6.12
N GLY A 255 20.54 -9.95 -6.94
CA GLY A 255 20.44 -8.81 -7.85
C GLY A 255 19.61 -9.06 -9.11
N THR A 256 18.33 -9.34 -8.95
CA THR A 256 17.36 -9.48 -10.04
C THR A 256 16.39 -8.30 -10.07
N GLU A 257 15.83 -8.01 -11.25
CA GLU A 257 14.83 -6.95 -11.43
C GLU A 257 13.62 -7.19 -10.51
N LEU A 258 13.17 -8.44 -10.47
CA LEU A 258 12.03 -8.88 -9.66
C LEU A 258 12.29 -8.64 -8.16
N ASN A 259 13.46 -9.02 -7.64
CA ASN A 259 13.82 -8.76 -6.25
C ASN A 259 13.93 -7.26 -5.95
N SER A 260 14.42 -6.47 -6.91
CA SER A 260 14.47 -5.02 -6.78
C SER A 260 13.07 -4.40 -6.68
N PHE A 261 12.12 -4.85 -7.50
CA PHE A 261 10.73 -4.42 -7.36
C PHE A 261 10.07 -4.93 -6.07
N LYS A 262 10.30 -6.17 -5.64
CA LYS A 262 9.80 -6.69 -4.36
C LYS A 262 10.32 -5.85 -3.19
N ALA A 263 11.61 -5.52 -3.17
CA ALA A 263 12.20 -4.62 -2.18
C ALA A 263 11.63 -3.19 -2.24
N PHE A 264 11.42 -2.65 -3.45
CA PHE A 264 10.78 -1.35 -3.63
C PHE A 264 9.32 -1.34 -3.15
N SER A 265 8.55 -2.40 -3.45
CA SER A 265 7.17 -2.55 -2.97
C SER A 265 7.09 -2.53 -1.45
N PHE A 266 8.06 -3.17 -0.78
CA PHE A 266 8.17 -3.16 0.67
C PHE A 266 8.46 -1.75 1.21
N LEU A 267 9.39 -1.02 0.60
CA LEU A 267 9.67 0.37 0.95
C LEU A 267 8.42 1.25 0.79
N VAL A 268 7.70 1.13 -0.33
CA VAL A 268 6.47 1.86 -0.62
C VAL A 268 5.39 1.54 0.42
N PHE A 269 5.21 0.27 0.75
CA PHE A 269 4.24 -0.16 1.75
C PHE A 269 4.54 0.43 3.12
N ILE A 270 5.78 0.31 3.60
CA ILE A 270 6.16 0.86 4.90
C ILE A 270 6.11 2.39 4.90
N GLY A 271 6.67 3.03 3.87
CA GLY A 271 6.83 4.48 3.83
C GLY A 271 5.54 5.24 3.54
N LEU A 272 4.62 4.68 2.76
CA LEU A 272 3.40 5.39 2.35
C LEU A 272 2.12 4.72 2.87
N HIS A 273 2.00 3.39 2.74
CA HIS A 273 0.75 2.71 3.08
C HIS A 273 0.48 2.71 4.59
N VAL A 274 1.47 2.29 5.38
CA VAL A 274 1.36 2.24 6.84
C VAL A 274 0.96 3.59 7.44
N PRO A 275 1.67 4.71 7.20
CA PRO A 275 1.26 5.99 7.75
C PRO A 275 -0.11 6.44 7.21
N GLY A 276 -0.39 6.23 5.91
CA GLY A 276 -1.70 6.57 5.33
C GLY A 276 -2.87 5.87 6.03
N MET A 277 -2.70 4.62 6.45
CA MET A 277 -3.73 3.89 7.21
C MET A 277 -3.82 4.33 8.68
N LEU A 278 -2.71 4.73 9.30
CA LEU A 278 -2.66 5.21 10.68
C LEU A 278 -3.22 6.64 10.84
N GLU A 279 -3.16 7.45 9.79
CA GLU A 279 -3.62 8.84 9.78
C GLU A 279 -5.05 8.99 9.23
N SER A 280 -5.60 7.97 8.55
CA SER A 280 -6.93 8.06 7.93
C SER A 280 -8.03 8.23 8.98
N PRO A 281 -8.73 9.40 9.03
CA PRO A 281 -9.78 9.67 10.01
C PRO A 281 -11.00 8.76 9.82
N HIS A 282 -11.24 8.32 8.58
CA HIS A 282 -12.35 7.45 8.21
C HIS A 282 -12.17 5.99 8.68
N LEU A 283 -10.95 5.63 9.09
CA LEU A 283 -10.60 4.30 9.57
C LEU A 283 -10.16 4.27 11.02
N THR A 284 -9.95 5.42 11.68
CA THR A 284 -9.44 5.52 13.07
C THR A 284 -10.47 6.00 14.08
N GLN A 285 -11.76 5.70 13.90
CA GLN A 285 -12.73 5.81 15.01
C GLN A 285 -12.44 4.76 16.09
N ALA A 286 -11.37 4.98 16.86
CA ALA A 286 -11.24 4.52 18.22
C ALA A 286 -11.71 5.69 19.09
N ASN A 287 -12.81 5.50 19.81
CA ASN A 287 -13.19 6.43 20.88
C ASN A 287 -11.97 6.62 21.80
N PRO A 288 -11.52 7.85 22.07
CA PRO A 288 -10.65 8.07 23.21
C PRO A 288 -11.52 7.79 24.44
N SER A 289 -11.26 6.65 25.08
CA SER A 289 -11.83 6.34 26.39
C SER A 289 -11.29 7.39 27.35
N THR A 290 -12.16 8.30 27.79
CA THR A 290 -11.99 9.12 28.99
C THR A 290 -11.83 8.24 30.22
#